data_AF-A0A1E3AZY7-F1
#
_entry.id   AF-A0A1E3AZY7-F1
#
_cell.length_a   1.000
_cell.length_b   1.000
_cell.length_c   1.000
_cell.angle_alpha   90.00
_cell.angle_beta   90.00
_cell.angle_gamma   90.00
#
_symmetry.space_group_name_H-M   'P 1'
#
loop_
_entity.id
_entity.type
_entity.pdbx_description
1 polymer ?
#
loop_
_entity_poly.entity_id
_entity_poly.type
_entity_poly.pdbx_seq_one_letter_code
_entity_poly.pdbx_strand_id
1 'polypeptide(L)'
;MSLKRIQILQANCWKSREKVMIHLFGEKEVRDLEILAIQEPYINRHTDQVTTYSQMLGNRFHLLIKPTSKDTNVANMPWVCFFVSKALDPMKWAIKHHTKDLSTLTLHTKIGPIHIHNAYNPSPVTGQPSVISALHNALAEYPNQKHMVVGDFNLHHLMWARPDYNHRHEEADDLIRVAEDHGLELLTPPGTITYEKHTGRGSHQTTIDLTWATAEVTDLLVCCQDRRDWMHAADHIPILTELDISVQKTPERLKMKWQEADWDAFLKALTADLQPTCSLATTKEIDATVDHLIRTIQQSAEGTVPVAKITPYSRPGYPPELKRLHNNAQTGPRNH
;
A
#
# COMPACT_ATOMS: atom_id res chain seq x y z
N MET A 1 -10.07 4.84 11.14
CA MET A 1 -10.87 5.34 10.00
C MET A 1 -10.52 4.48 8.79
N SER A 2 -11.46 4.15 7.90
CA SER A 2 -11.11 3.44 6.65
C SER A 2 -10.31 4.42 5.79
N LEU A 3 -9.10 4.06 5.35
CA LEU A 3 -8.42 4.83 4.31
C LEU A 3 -9.35 4.89 3.09
N LYS A 4 -9.51 6.09 2.57
CA LYS A 4 -10.32 6.35 1.36
C LYS A 4 -9.42 6.40 0.12
N ARG A 5 -8.19 6.89 0.30
CA ARG A 5 -7.20 6.98 -0.76
C ARG A 5 -5.88 6.44 -0.23
N ILE A 6 -5.03 6.04 -1.16
CA ILE A 6 -3.64 5.74 -0.87
C ILE A 6 -2.75 6.49 -1.85
N GLN A 7 -1.78 7.20 -1.29
CA GLN A 7 -0.80 7.96 -2.03
C GLN A 7 0.56 7.25 -1.94
N ILE A 8 1.12 6.98 -3.10
CA ILE A 8 2.37 6.24 -3.29
C ILE A 8 3.34 7.16 -4.02
N LEU A 9 4.42 7.55 -3.36
CA LEU A 9 5.50 8.31 -3.98
C LEU A 9 6.60 7.35 -4.41
N GLN A 10 6.99 7.37 -5.69
CA GLN A 10 8.24 6.77 -6.14
C GLN A 10 9.32 7.83 -6.36
N ALA A 11 10.56 7.53 -5.94
CA ALA A 11 11.69 8.46 -6.09
C ALA A 11 13.05 7.74 -6.08
N ASN A 12 13.87 7.97 -7.11
CA ASN A 12 15.28 7.63 -7.10
C ASN A 12 16.06 8.70 -6.30
N CYS A 13 16.72 8.26 -5.22
CA CYS A 13 17.45 9.12 -4.29
C CYS A 13 18.95 9.27 -4.60
N TRP A 14 19.44 8.67 -5.70
CA TRP A 14 20.82 8.77 -6.18
C TRP A 14 21.90 8.45 -5.11
N LYS A 15 21.60 7.51 -4.22
CA LYS A 15 22.41 7.13 -3.04
C LYS A 15 22.80 8.32 -2.15
N SER A 16 22.09 9.44 -2.26
CA SER A 16 22.52 10.73 -1.73
C SER A 16 21.67 11.15 -0.53
N ARG A 17 22.28 11.05 0.66
CA ARG A 17 21.67 11.54 1.89
C ARG A 17 21.46 13.05 1.84
N GLU A 18 22.53 13.81 1.59
CA GLU A 18 22.54 15.26 1.82
C GLU A 18 21.84 16.03 0.71
N LYS A 19 22.05 15.65 -0.55
CA LYS A 19 21.50 16.41 -1.67
C LYS A 19 20.04 16.07 -1.96
N VAL A 20 19.61 14.85 -1.66
CA VAL A 20 18.28 14.35 -2.07
C VAL A 20 17.43 13.97 -0.87
N MET A 21 17.81 12.94 -0.10
CA MET A 21 16.92 12.38 0.94
C MET A 21 16.59 13.36 2.07
N ILE A 22 17.53 14.20 2.52
CA ILE A 22 17.26 15.22 3.55
C ILE A 22 16.16 16.19 3.09
N HIS A 23 16.23 16.64 1.84
CA HIS A 23 15.29 17.61 1.30
C HIS A 23 13.95 16.97 0.98
N LEU A 24 13.94 15.86 0.23
CA LEU A 24 12.71 15.14 -0.12
C LEU A 24 11.91 14.73 1.13
N PHE A 25 12.58 14.18 2.16
CA PHE A 25 11.89 13.80 3.40
C PHE A 25 11.61 15.00 4.30
N GLY A 26 12.24 16.14 4.02
CA GLY A 26 11.97 17.44 4.61
C GLY A 26 10.70 18.09 4.08
N GLU A 27 10.18 17.70 2.92
CA GLU A 27 8.90 18.20 2.42
C GLU A 27 7.76 17.76 3.34
N LYS A 28 6.87 18.69 3.70
CA LYS A 28 5.86 18.42 4.75
C LYS A 28 4.86 17.37 4.28
N GLU A 29 4.41 17.53 3.04
CA GLU A 29 3.44 16.70 2.34
C GLU A 29 3.95 15.27 2.18
N VAL A 30 5.24 15.07 1.90
CA VAL A 30 5.86 13.74 1.78
C VAL A 30 5.70 12.94 3.07
N ARG A 31 5.73 13.60 4.23
CA ARG A 31 5.62 12.95 5.54
C ARG A 31 4.18 12.59 5.93
N ASP A 32 3.20 13.05 5.16
CA ASP A 32 1.78 12.75 5.34
C ASP A 32 1.29 11.66 4.36
N LEU A 33 2.15 11.21 3.43
CA LEU A 33 1.85 10.13 2.49
C LEU A 33 1.81 8.75 3.17
N GLU A 34 1.14 7.79 2.52
CA GLU A 34 1.03 6.42 3.02
C GLU A 34 2.26 5.56 2.71
N ILE A 35 2.79 5.65 1.48
CA ILE A 35 3.86 4.77 1.00
C ILE A 35 4.89 5.59 0.22
N LEU A 36 6.18 5.39 0.54
CA LEU A 36 7.30 5.85 -0.27
C LEU A 36 8.04 4.62 -0.83
N ALA A 37 8.10 4.49 -2.15
CA ALA A 37 8.87 3.48 -2.89
C ALA A 37 10.19 4.12 -3.37
N ILE A 38 11.28 3.87 -2.65
CA ILE A 38 12.57 4.55 -2.89
C ILE A 38 13.49 3.64 -3.69
N GLN A 39 14.09 4.19 -4.74
CA GLN A 39 15.22 3.60 -5.47
C GLN A 39 16.51 4.33 -5.10
N GLU A 40 17.63 3.63 -5.18
CA GLU A 40 18.97 4.09 -4.78
C GLU A 40 18.98 4.87 -3.45
N PRO A 41 18.49 4.29 -2.33
CA PRO A 41 18.59 4.95 -1.04
C PRO A 41 20.06 5.10 -0.62
N TYR A 42 20.38 6.16 0.12
CA TYR A 42 21.64 6.22 0.85
C TYR A 42 21.72 5.06 1.85
N ILE A 43 22.81 4.31 1.87
CA ILE A 43 22.97 3.18 2.80
C ILE A 43 23.76 3.60 4.04
N ASN A 44 23.14 3.49 5.20
CA ASN A 44 23.78 3.65 6.50
C ASN A 44 24.33 2.29 6.97
N ARG A 45 25.66 2.20 7.11
CA ARG A 45 26.40 0.99 7.53
C ARG A 45 26.91 1.08 8.97
N HIS A 46 26.45 2.05 9.76
CA HIS A 46 26.87 2.21 11.17
C HIS A 46 26.16 1.26 12.14
N THR A 47 25.19 0.49 11.67
CA THR A 47 24.45 -0.56 12.40
C THR A 47 24.80 -1.94 11.84
N ASP A 48 24.64 -3.02 12.60
CA ASP A 48 24.99 -4.38 12.13
C ASP A 48 24.20 -4.82 10.90
N GLN A 49 22.90 -4.50 10.88
CA GLN A 49 22.10 -4.54 9.67
C GLN A 49 22.04 -3.15 9.05
N VAL A 50 22.16 -3.07 7.73
CA VAL A 50 22.11 -1.78 7.04
C VAL A 50 20.74 -1.12 7.21
N THR A 51 20.78 0.21 7.32
CA THR A 51 19.60 1.06 7.34
C THR A 51 19.74 2.12 6.26
N THR A 52 18.80 3.05 6.20
CA THR A 52 18.89 4.23 5.33
C THR A 52 18.47 5.49 6.11
N TYR A 53 18.65 6.66 5.49
CA TYR A 53 18.27 7.93 6.09
C TYR A 53 16.76 8.01 6.27
N SER A 54 16.28 8.40 7.45
CA SER A 54 14.84 8.53 7.74
C SER A 54 14.51 9.66 8.72
N GLN A 55 15.50 10.43 9.16
CA GLN A 55 15.34 11.37 10.27
C GLN A 55 14.28 12.46 10.00
N MET A 56 14.24 13.04 8.79
CA MET A 56 13.25 14.08 8.45
C MET A 56 11.81 13.54 8.37
N LEU A 57 11.63 12.24 8.17
CA LEU A 57 10.31 11.58 8.24
C LEU A 57 9.75 11.56 9.68
N GLY A 58 10.55 11.93 10.69
CA GLY A 58 10.06 12.16 12.05
C GLY A 58 9.47 10.92 12.72
N ASN A 59 10.07 9.75 12.48
CA ASN A 59 9.62 8.46 13.02
C ASN A 59 8.17 8.07 12.63
N ARG A 60 7.61 8.67 11.57
CA ARG A 60 6.25 8.40 11.07
C ARG A 60 6.12 7.17 10.19
N PHE A 61 7.23 6.56 9.79
CA PHE A 61 7.24 5.45 8.84
C PHE A 61 7.99 4.24 9.41
N HIS A 62 7.57 3.05 8.99
CA HIS A 62 8.34 1.83 9.07
C HIS A 62 9.29 1.77 7.87
N LEU A 63 10.59 1.58 8.12
CA LEU A 63 11.57 1.30 7.07
C LEU A 63 11.52 -0.19 6.74
N LEU A 64 11.26 -0.51 5.47
CA LEU A 64 11.24 -1.85 4.92
C LEU A 64 12.35 -1.96 3.86
N ILE A 65 13.54 -2.31 4.32
CA ILE A 65 14.73 -2.52 3.49
C ILE A 65 15.21 -3.97 3.65
N LYS A 66 15.71 -4.57 2.58
CA LYS A 66 16.19 -5.95 2.61
C LYS A 66 17.25 -6.12 3.71
N PRO A 67 17.03 -6.98 4.72
CA PRO A 67 18.01 -7.22 5.78
C PRO A 67 19.35 -7.65 5.17
N THR A 68 20.37 -6.81 5.35
CA THR A 68 21.69 -6.99 4.76
C THR A 68 22.74 -6.60 5.80
N SER A 69 23.82 -7.38 5.91
CA SER A 69 24.91 -7.08 6.85
C SER A 69 25.65 -5.81 6.43
N LYS A 70 26.13 -5.04 7.40
CA LYS A 70 27.04 -3.92 7.15
C LYS A 70 28.30 -4.32 6.39
N ASP A 71 28.73 -5.58 6.48
CA ASP A 71 29.96 -6.09 5.85
C ASP A 71 29.74 -6.61 4.43
N THR A 72 28.49 -6.59 3.93
CA THR A 72 28.17 -6.98 2.55
C THR A 72 28.91 -6.08 1.55
N ASN A 73 29.33 -6.67 0.41
CA ASN A 73 29.93 -5.91 -0.68
C ASN A 73 28.97 -4.81 -1.16
N VAL A 74 29.49 -3.61 -1.45
CA VAL A 74 28.70 -2.44 -1.88
C VAL A 74 27.85 -2.76 -3.13
N ALA A 75 28.35 -3.58 -4.05
CA ALA A 75 27.62 -4.01 -5.24
C ALA A 75 26.35 -4.84 -4.92
N ASN A 76 26.29 -5.44 -3.73
CA ASN A 76 25.20 -6.30 -3.27
C ASN A 76 24.30 -5.60 -2.24
N MET A 77 24.51 -4.31 -1.98
CA MET A 77 23.64 -3.55 -1.10
C MET A 77 22.23 -3.39 -1.69
N PRO A 78 21.19 -3.24 -0.87
CA PRO A 78 19.83 -2.99 -1.35
C PRO A 78 19.75 -1.67 -2.11
N TRP A 79 19.16 -1.70 -3.29
CA TRP A 79 18.95 -0.55 -4.18
C TRP A 79 17.50 -0.08 -4.16
N VAL A 80 16.62 -0.80 -3.47
CA VAL A 80 15.24 -0.39 -3.24
C VAL A 80 14.87 -0.55 -1.77
N CYS A 81 14.00 0.32 -1.28
CA CYS A 81 13.31 0.14 -0.02
C CYS A 81 11.91 0.75 -0.06
N PHE A 82 11.08 0.38 0.91
CA PHE A 82 9.83 1.08 1.17
C PHE A 82 9.90 1.82 2.51
N PHE A 83 9.21 2.95 2.57
CA PHE A 83 8.73 3.53 3.81
C PHE A 83 7.21 3.42 3.85
N VAL A 84 6.68 2.78 4.88
CA VAL A 84 5.23 2.62 5.07
C VAL A 84 4.79 3.42 6.28
N SER A 85 3.83 4.31 6.11
CA SER A 85 3.34 5.17 7.18
C SER A 85 2.82 4.33 8.35
N LYS A 86 3.19 4.71 9.57
CA LYS A 86 2.72 4.09 10.82
C LYS A 86 1.23 4.35 11.08
N ALA A 87 0.61 5.24 10.31
CA ALA A 87 -0.83 5.41 10.30
C ALA A 87 -1.56 4.23 9.63
N LEU A 88 -0.86 3.47 8.77
CA LEU A 88 -1.36 2.23 8.20
C LEU A 88 -1.27 1.09 9.23
N ASP A 89 -2.37 0.35 9.37
CA ASP A 89 -2.43 -0.84 10.20
C ASP A 89 -1.38 -1.88 9.73
N PRO A 90 -0.41 -2.27 10.58
CA PRO A 90 0.62 -3.25 10.24
C PRO A 90 0.06 -4.61 9.79
N MET A 91 -1.16 -4.97 10.19
CA MET A 91 -1.82 -6.20 9.75
C MET A 91 -2.38 -6.10 8.32
N LYS A 92 -2.35 -4.91 7.72
CA LYS A 92 -2.86 -4.63 6.37
C LYS A 92 -1.79 -4.60 5.31
N TRP A 93 -0.53 -4.86 5.65
CA TRP A 93 0.51 -4.94 4.64
C TRP A 93 1.56 -5.99 5.00
N ALA A 94 2.24 -6.50 3.97
CA ALA A 94 3.36 -7.41 4.12
C ALA A 94 4.43 -7.07 3.08
N ILE A 95 5.70 -7.32 3.40
CA ILE A 95 6.83 -7.06 2.52
C ILE A 95 7.52 -8.38 2.15
N LYS A 96 7.87 -8.52 0.87
CA LYS A 96 8.75 -9.56 0.37
C LYS A 96 9.91 -8.91 -0.39
N HIS A 97 11.14 -9.30 -0.03
CA HIS A 97 12.34 -8.88 -0.75
C HIS A 97 12.78 -9.99 -1.69
N HIS A 98 12.86 -9.71 -3.00
CA HIS A 98 13.18 -10.70 -4.02
C HIS A 98 14.67 -10.68 -4.35
N THR A 99 15.18 -9.50 -4.72
CA THR A 99 16.60 -9.28 -5.04
C THR A 99 17.11 -8.06 -4.27
N LYS A 100 18.34 -7.62 -4.54
CA LYS A 100 18.81 -6.33 -4.02
C LYS A 100 18.08 -5.14 -4.68
N ASP A 101 17.51 -5.37 -5.86
CA ASP A 101 16.93 -4.35 -6.75
C ASP A 101 15.40 -4.43 -6.86
N LEU A 102 14.75 -5.39 -6.19
CA LEU A 102 13.31 -5.64 -6.28
C LEU A 102 12.72 -6.04 -4.93
N SER A 103 11.65 -5.36 -4.53
CA SER A 103 10.82 -5.71 -3.37
C SER A 103 9.34 -5.50 -3.67
N THR A 104 8.49 -6.35 -3.09
CA THR A 104 7.03 -6.28 -3.24
C THR A 104 6.38 -5.99 -1.90
N LEU A 105 5.63 -4.88 -1.84
CA LEU A 105 4.73 -4.55 -0.74
C LEU A 105 3.32 -5.01 -1.10
N THR A 106 2.79 -6.00 -0.39
CA THR A 106 1.41 -6.45 -0.52
C THR A 106 0.53 -5.64 0.41
N LEU A 107 -0.39 -4.86 -0.13
CA LEU A 107 -1.38 -4.09 0.61
C LEU A 107 -2.74 -4.79 0.60
N HIS A 108 -3.27 -5.15 1.76
CA HIS A 108 -4.58 -5.77 1.91
C HIS A 108 -5.66 -4.69 1.95
N THR A 109 -6.31 -4.48 0.80
CA THR A 109 -7.43 -3.56 0.68
C THR A 109 -8.77 -4.29 0.79
N LYS A 110 -9.88 -3.55 0.77
CA LYS A 110 -11.23 -4.16 0.78
C LYS A 110 -11.58 -4.86 -0.52
N ILE A 111 -10.93 -4.47 -1.62
CA ILE A 111 -11.14 -5.07 -2.95
C ILE A 111 -10.15 -6.21 -3.21
N GLY A 112 -9.42 -6.67 -2.19
CA GLY A 112 -8.38 -7.68 -2.31
C GLY A 112 -6.96 -7.11 -2.13
N PRO A 113 -5.94 -7.98 -2.15
CA PRO A 113 -4.56 -7.56 -2.11
C PRO A 113 -4.18 -6.77 -3.37
N ILE A 114 -3.36 -5.74 -3.21
CA ILE A 114 -2.64 -5.05 -4.28
C ILE A 114 -1.15 -5.24 -4.02
N HIS A 115 -0.43 -5.80 -4.99
CA HIS A 115 1.01 -6.03 -4.92
C HIS A 115 1.76 -4.89 -5.58
N ILE A 116 2.42 -4.06 -4.78
CA ILE A 116 3.22 -2.92 -5.24
C ILE A 116 4.68 -3.36 -5.33
N HIS A 117 5.21 -3.45 -6.53
CA HIS A 117 6.59 -3.85 -6.82
C HIS A 117 7.45 -2.61 -7.00
N ASN A 118 8.43 -2.41 -6.12
CA ASN A 118 9.45 -1.37 -6.25
C ASN A 118 10.71 -1.99 -6.89
N ALA A 119 11.00 -1.58 -8.12
CA ALA A 119 12.10 -2.08 -8.92
C ALA A 119 13.13 -0.97 -9.19
N TYR A 120 14.39 -1.37 -9.28
CA TYR A 120 15.43 -0.57 -9.90
C TYR A 120 16.11 -1.43 -10.96
N ASN A 121 16.11 -0.99 -12.20
CA ASN A 121 16.86 -1.66 -13.25
C ASN A 121 18.17 -0.91 -13.49
N PRO A 122 19.34 -1.55 -13.33
CA PRO A 122 20.60 -0.94 -13.70
C PRO A 122 20.61 -0.56 -15.19
N SER A 123 21.26 0.54 -15.55
CA SER A 123 21.38 0.90 -16.96
C SER A 123 22.10 -0.21 -17.76
N PRO A 124 21.61 -0.59 -18.95
CA PRO A 124 22.21 -1.66 -19.76
C PRO A 124 23.72 -1.46 -20.03
N VAL A 125 24.16 -0.20 -20.10
CA VAL A 125 25.57 0.15 -20.34
C VAL A 125 26.50 -0.21 -19.19
N THR A 126 25.97 -0.50 -18.00
CA THR A 126 26.76 -0.86 -16.82
C THR A 126 27.18 -2.32 -16.81
N GLY A 127 26.57 -3.16 -17.66
CA GLY A 127 26.78 -4.61 -17.69
C GLY A 127 26.28 -5.34 -16.44
N GLN A 128 25.50 -4.67 -15.60
CA GLN A 128 24.87 -5.31 -14.43
C GLN A 128 23.63 -6.10 -14.83
N PRO A 129 23.28 -7.16 -14.06
CA PRO A 129 22.08 -7.94 -14.34
C PRO A 129 20.80 -7.10 -14.28
N SER A 130 19.94 -7.29 -15.27
CA SER A 130 18.61 -6.70 -15.36
C SER A 130 17.69 -7.17 -14.23
N VAL A 131 16.78 -6.30 -13.80
CA VAL A 131 15.70 -6.62 -12.84
C VAL A 131 14.52 -7.34 -13.52
N ILE A 132 14.41 -7.28 -14.85
CA ILE A 132 13.19 -7.65 -15.60
C ILE A 132 12.80 -9.12 -15.38
N SER A 133 13.75 -10.05 -15.40
CA SER A 133 13.46 -11.47 -15.13
C SER A 133 12.97 -11.69 -13.69
N ALA A 134 13.56 -11.01 -12.70
CA ALA A 134 13.12 -11.09 -11.32
C ALA A 134 11.72 -10.48 -11.14
N LEU A 135 11.42 -9.39 -11.86
CA LEU A 135 10.10 -8.77 -11.88
C LEU A 135 9.05 -9.72 -12.47
N HIS A 136 9.34 -10.36 -13.60
CA HIS A 136 8.44 -11.35 -14.20
C HIS A 136 8.11 -12.49 -13.24
N ASN A 137 9.12 -13.02 -12.55
CA ASN A 137 8.92 -14.06 -11.53
C ASN A 137 8.07 -13.55 -10.36
N ALA A 138 8.32 -12.34 -9.86
CA ALA A 138 7.56 -11.74 -8.77
C ALA A 138 6.08 -11.49 -9.12
N LEU A 139 5.79 -11.14 -10.38
CA LEU A 139 4.42 -11.04 -10.89
C LEU A 139 3.76 -12.42 -10.98
N ALA A 140 4.47 -13.41 -11.54
CA ALA A 140 3.98 -14.77 -11.71
C ALA A 140 3.69 -15.51 -10.38
N GLU A 141 4.22 -15.05 -9.25
CA GLU A 141 3.88 -15.58 -7.92
C GLU A 141 2.43 -15.29 -7.49
N TYR A 142 1.81 -14.24 -8.04
CA TYR A 142 0.45 -13.85 -7.71
C TYR A 142 -0.40 -13.70 -8.97
N PRO A 143 -0.59 -14.80 -9.74
CA PRO A 143 -1.27 -14.72 -11.03
C PRO A 143 -2.72 -14.27 -10.86
N ASN A 144 -3.19 -13.43 -11.80
CA ASN A 144 -4.54 -12.86 -11.79
C ASN A 144 -4.86 -12.03 -10.53
N GLN A 145 -3.83 -11.47 -9.88
CA GLN A 145 -4.01 -10.52 -8.79
C GLN A 145 -3.67 -9.10 -9.25
N LYS A 146 -3.93 -8.14 -8.37
CA LYS A 146 -3.78 -6.71 -8.67
C LYS A 146 -2.34 -6.31 -8.47
N HIS A 147 -1.74 -5.74 -9.50
CA HIS A 147 -0.34 -5.33 -9.45
C HIS A 147 -0.18 -3.85 -9.75
N MET A 148 0.82 -3.27 -9.12
CA MET A 148 1.39 -1.97 -9.48
C MET A 148 2.90 -2.12 -9.47
N VAL A 149 3.58 -1.69 -10.53
CA VAL A 149 5.03 -1.70 -10.64
C VAL A 149 5.50 -0.25 -10.70
N VAL A 150 6.42 0.12 -9.82
CA VAL A 150 7.06 1.43 -9.76
C VAL A 150 8.57 1.26 -9.73
N GLY A 151 9.29 2.19 -10.32
CA GLY A 151 10.74 2.10 -10.34
C GLY A 151 11.42 2.96 -11.37
N ASP A 152 12.74 3.08 -11.20
CA ASP A 152 13.66 3.57 -12.22
C ASP A 152 14.10 2.38 -13.07
N PHE A 153 13.72 2.38 -14.35
CA PHE A 153 14.07 1.29 -15.26
C PHE A 153 15.35 1.57 -16.06
N ASN A 154 15.86 2.80 -16.12
CA ASN A 154 16.97 3.15 -17.01
C ASN A 154 16.81 2.65 -18.48
N LEU A 155 15.57 2.43 -18.92
CA LEU A 155 15.22 1.93 -20.25
C LEU A 155 14.54 3.02 -21.05
N HIS A 156 14.93 3.13 -22.33
CA HIS A 156 14.34 4.09 -23.26
C HIS A 156 13.54 3.32 -24.31
N HIS A 157 12.32 3.78 -24.58
CA HIS A 157 11.46 3.23 -25.61
C HIS A 157 10.45 4.27 -26.09
N LEU A 158 10.07 4.20 -27.36
CA LEU A 158 9.13 5.14 -27.99
C LEU A 158 7.73 5.13 -27.33
N MET A 159 7.39 4.08 -26.59
CA MET A 159 6.10 3.95 -25.93
C MET A 159 5.92 4.89 -24.73
N TRP A 160 7.02 5.25 -24.05
CA TRP A 160 6.98 6.15 -22.90
C TRP A 160 7.89 7.37 -23.05
N ALA A 161 8.87 7.33 -23.95
CA ALA A 161 9.73 8.47 -24.24
C ALA A 161 8.94 9.59 -24.94
N ARG A 162 9.53 10.78 -24.98
CA ARG A 162 8.99 11.89 -25.77
C ARG A 162 9.07 11.58 -27.27
N PRO A 163 8.17 12.14 -28.09
CA PRO A 163 8.19 11.93 -29.54
C PRO A 163 9.49 12.35 -30.24
N ASP A 164 10.27 13.25 -29.64
CA ASP A 164 11.54 13.74 -30.16
C ASP A 164 12.77 12.95 -29.68
N TYR A 165 12.58 11.95 -28.81
CA TYR A 165 13.65 11.15 -28.22
C TYR A 165 13.75 9.77 -28.91
N ASN A 166 14.72 9.63 -29.82
CA ASN A 166 14.83 8.46 -30.71
C ASN A 166 15.66 7.29 -30.14
N HIS A 167 16.26 7.44 -28.96
CA HIS A 167 17.10 6.37 -28.39
C HIS A 167 16.24 5.28 -27.77
N ARG A 168 16.64 4.02 -27.98
CA ARG A 168 15.91 2.82 -27.55
C ARG A 168 16.88 1.76 -27.02
N HIS A 169 16.47 1.03 -26.00
CA HIS A 169 17.16 -0.17 -25.52
C HIS A 169 16.39 -1.43 -25.94
N GLU A 170 17.08 -2.50 -26.35
CA GLU A 170 16.43 -3.78 -26.70
C GLU A 170 15.71 -4.40 -25.50
N GLU A 171 16.32 -4.31 -24.31
CA GLU A 171 15.73 -4.77 -23.05
C GLU A 171 14.40 -4.07 -22.71
N ALA A 172 14.10 -2.92 -23.31
CA ALA A 172 12.78 -2.31 -23.19
C ALA A 172 11.67 -3.19 -23.76
N ASP A 173 11.95 -3.99 -24.78
CA ASP A 173 10.99 -4.95 -25.33
C ASP A 173 10.68 -6.07 -24.34
N ASP A 174 11.67 -6.46 -23.53
CA ASP A 174 11.46 -7.46 -22.49
C ASP A 174 10.54 -6.93 -21.39
N LEU A 175 10.71 -5.67 -20.98
CA LEU A 175 9.78 -5.02 -20.04
C LEU A 175 8.36 -4.94 -20.62
N ILE A 176 8.22 -4.63 -21.91
CA ILE A 176 6.92 -4.60 -22.59
C ILE A 176 6.28 -5.97 -22.61
N ARG A 177 7.03 -7.03 -22.96
CA ARG A 177 6.52 -8.40 -22.92
C ARG A 177 6.07 -8.80 -21.52
N VAL A 178 6.85 -8.47 -20.49
CA VAL A 178 6.44 -8.69 -19.09
C VAL A 178 5.16 -7.92 -18.76
N ALA A 179 5.01 -6.69 -19.25
CA ALA A 179 3.77 -5.94 -19.07
C ALA A 179 2.58 -6.62 -19.77
N GLU A 180 2.74 -7.05 -21.03
CA GLU A 180 1.71 -7.76 -21.79
C GLU A 180 1.30 -9.09 -21.15
N ASP A 181 2.28 -9.91 -20.75
CA ASP A 181 2.06 -11.22 -20.12
C ASP A 181 1.23 -11.14 -18.83
N HIS A 182 1.37 -10.03 -18.10
CA HIS A 182 0.71 -9.80 -16.80
C HIS A 182 -0.41 -8.76 -16.87
N GLY A 183 -0.81 -8.32 -18.07
CA GLY A 183 -1.90 -7.37 -18.27
C GLY A 183 -1.66 -6.01 -17.62
N LEU A 184 -0.42 -5.53 -17.62
CA LEU A 184 -0.04 -4.23 -17.08
C LEU A 184 -0.19 -3.11 -18.12
N GLU A 185 -0.79 -2.02 -17.69
CA GLU A 185 -0.94 -0.77 -18.44
C GLU A 185 0.02 0.28 -17.89
N LEU A 186 0.61 1.08 -18.78
CA LEU A 186 1.48 2.18 -18.39
C LEU A 186 0.64 3.35 -17.85
N LEU A 187 0.79 3.66 -16.56
CA LEU A 187 0.10 4.77 -15.90
C LEU A 187 0.88 6.08 -16.02
N THR A 188 2.21 6.02 -16.13
CA THR A 188 3.01 7.22 -16.39
C THR A 188 2.71 7.76 -17.78
N PRO A 189 2.23 9.01 -17.92
CA PRO A 189 1.92 9.54 -19.24
C PRO A 189 3.15 9.55 -20.16
N PRO A 190 3.04 9.08 -21.42
CA PRO A 190 4.16 9.13 -22.36
C PRO A 190 4.73 10.55 -22.51
N GLY A 191 6.05 10.66 -22.49
CA GLY A 191 6.77 11.92 -22.56
C GLY A 191 6.88 12.70 -21.24
N THR A 192 6.36 12.17 -20.13
CA THR A 192 6.58 12.74 -18.79
C THR A 192 8.09 12.81 -18.49
N ILE A 193 8.61 13.98 -18.15
CA ILE A 193 10.03 14.14 -17.82
C ILE A 193 10.23 13.63 -16.40
N THR A 194 10.91 12.49 -16.25
CA THR A 194 11.19 11.86 -14.96
C THR A 194 12.66 11.91 -14.60
N TYR A 195 13.52 12.14 -15.58
CA TYR A 195 14.92 12.44 -15.41
C TYR A 195 15.29 13.72 -16.17
N GLU A 196 16.04 14.61 -15.53
CA GLU A 196 16.57 15.84 -16.10
C GLU A 196 17.97 16.14 -15.55
N LYS A 197 18.95 16.17 -16.44
CA LYS A 197 20.32 16.56 -16.13
C LYS A 197 20.71 17.83 -16.87
N HIS A 198 21.15 18.84 -16.12
CA HIS A 198 21.68 20.06 -16.71
C HIS A 198 23.12 19.83 -17.19
N THR A 199 23.34 20.03 -18.49
CA THR A 199 24.66 19.99 -19.12
C THR A 199 25.05 21.39 -19.60
N GLY A 200 26.35 21.66 -19.77
CA GLY A 200 26.81 22.94 -20.32
C GLY A 200 26.32 23.26 -21.75
N ARG A 201 25.62 22.32 -22.40
CA ARG A 201 25.01 22.46 -23.74
C ARG A 201 23.48 22.46 -23.72
N GLY A 202 22.84 22.41 -22.55
CA GLY A 202 21.38 22.32 -22.38
C GLY A 202 20.95 21.26 -21.37
N SER A 203 19.65 21.00 -21.25
CA SER A 203 19.09 19.96 -20.37
C SER A 203 18.87 18.64 -21.12
N HIS A 204 19.43 17.54 -20.61
CA HIS A 204 19.10 16.19 -21.07
C HIS A 204 17.91 15.67 -20.27
N GLN A 205 16.77 15.46 -20.93
CA GLN A 205 15.50 15.12 -20.29
C GLN A 205 14.97 13.80 -20.86
N THR A 206 14.60 12.87 -19.99
CA THR A 206 14.13 11.53 -20.39
C THR A 206 13.01 11.01 -19.49
N THR A 207 12.32 9.98 -19.96
CA THR A 207 11.30 9.22 -19.23
C THR A 207 11.86 7.84 -18.95
N ILE A 208 12.33 7.59 -17.72
CA ILE A 208 12.94 6.31 -17.31
C ILE A 208 12.38 5.75 -16.01
N ASP A 209 11.85 6.62 -15.14
CA ASP A 209 11.01 6.20 -14.02
C ASP A 209 9.58 5.96 -14.51
N LEU A 210 9.03 4.75 -14.28
CA LEU A 210 7.74 4.32 -14.84
C LEU A 210 6.83 3.78 -13.74
N THR A 211 5.53 3.96 -13.94
CA THR A 211 4.45 3.34 -13.16
C THR A 211 3.59 2.50 -14.09
N TRP A 212 3.42 1.23 -13.76
CA TRP A 212 2.55 0.29 -14.46
C TRP A 212 1.55 -0.29 -13.48
N ALA A 213 0.37 -0.69 -13.96
CA ALA A 213 -0.59 -1.38 -13.11
C ALA A 213 -1.54 -2.28 -13.90
N THR A 214 -2.14 -3.28 -13.27
CA THR A 214 -3.23 -4.04 -13.91
C THR A 214 -4.47 -3.16 -14.07
N ALA A 215 -5.33 -3.50 -15.02
CA ALA A 215 -6.56 -2.76 -15.31
C ALA A 215 -7.40 -2.46 -14.06
N GLU A 216 -7.51 -3.39 -13.11
CA GLU A 216 -8.30 -3.18 -11.89
C GLU A 216 -7.67 -2.18 -10.91
N VAL A 217 -6.38 -1.93 -11.03
CA VAL A 217 -5.68 -0.86 -10.30
C VAL A 217 -5.77 0.44 -11.09
N THR A 218 -5.69 0.39 -12.42
CA THR A 218 -5.95 1.55 -13.29
C THR A 218 -7.33 2.16 -13.04
N ASP A 219 -8.35 1.32 -12.84
CA ASP A 219 -9.72 1.76 -12.52
C ASP A 219 -9.83 2.55 -11.21
N LEU A 220 -8.84 2.41 -10.31
CA LEU A 220 -8.77 3.14 -9.05
C LEU A 220 -7.94 4.41 -9.17
N LEU A 221 -7.26 4.63 -10.30
CA LEU A 221 -6.33 5.73 -10.46
C LEU A 221 -7.04 7.08 -10.37
N VAL A 222 -6.64 7.89 -9.40
CA VAL A 222 -7.04 9.29 -9.30
C VAL A 222 -6.07 10.16 -10.10
N CYS A 223 -4.77 9.93 -9.94
CA CYS A 223 -3.73 10.56 -10.74
C CYS A 223 -2.39 9.80 -10.67
N CYS A 224 -1.57 9.98 -11.70
CA CYS A 224 -0.15 9.62 -11.74
C CYS A 224 0.60 10.82 -12.33
N GLN A 225 1.35 11.55 -11.52
CA GLN A 225 1.95 12.82 -11.94
C GLN A 225 3.35 13.02 -11.37
N ASP A 226 4.20 13.70 -12.14
CA ASP A 226 5.50 14.12 -11.67
C ASP A 226 5.36 15.20 -10.57
N ARG A 227 6.29 15.17 -9.62
CA ARG A 227 6.40 16.11 -8.50
C ARG A 227 7.71 16.84 -8.60
N ARG A 228 7.83 17.63 -9.67
CA ARG A 228 8.99 18.50 -9.93
C ARG A 228 9.27 19.48 -8.80
N ASP A 229 8.24 19.89 -8.05
CA ASP A 229 8.39 20.70 -6.84
C ASP A 229 9.16 20.00 -5.71
N TRP A 230 9.26 18.66 -5.76
CA TRP A 230 10.04 17.83 -4.83
C TRP A 230 11.37 17.35 -5.41
N MET A 231 11.77 17.85 -6.59
CA MET A 231 13.08 17.59 -7.18
C MET A 231 14.13 18.46 -6.49
N HIS A 232 14.99 17.85 -5.66
CA HIS A 232 16.06 18.56 -4.94
C HIS A 232 17.43 18.03 -5.31
N ALA A 233 18.20 18.82 -6.08
CA ALA A 233 19.59 18.54 -6.47
C ALA A 233 19.88 17.14 -7.04
N ALA A 234 18.84 16.38 -7.34
CA ALA A 234 18.81 15.10 -8.01
C ALA A 234 18.50 15.35 -9.48
N ASP A 235 18.95 14.43 -10.33
CA ASP A 235 18.54 14.43 -11.73
C ASP A 235 17.20 13.69 -11.93
N HIS A 236 16.61 13.07 -10.89
CA HIS A 236 15.31 12.40 -10.98
C HIS A 236 14.19 13.23 -10.34
N ILE A 237 13.02 13.19 -10.98
CA ILE A 237 11.79 13.84 -10.54
C ILE A 237 10.88 12.77 -9.94
N PRO A 238 10.49 12.89 -8.67
CA PRO A 238 9.57 11.93 -8.05
C PRO A 238 8.23 11.84 -8.78
N ILE A 239 7.59 10.68 -8.76
CA ILE A 239 6.23 10.49 -9.28
C ILE A 239 5.29 10.14 -8.12
N LEU A 240 4.19 10.89 -8.01
CA LEU A 240 3.12 10.61 -7.08
C LEU A 240 1.97 9.91 -7.81
N THR A 241 1.61 8.72 -7.32
CA THR A 241 0.42 7.99 -7.76
C THR A 241 -0.60 7.95 -6.63
N GLU A 242 -1.85 8.28 -6.95
CA GLU A 242 -2.97 8.29 -6.01
C GLU A 242 -4.05 7.31 -6.47
N LEU A 243 -4.46 6.40 -5.58
CA LEU A 243 -5.50 5.41 -5.85
C LEU A 243 -6.71 5.63 -4.93
N ASP A 244 -7.91 5.63 -5.49
CA ASP A 244 -9.18 5.63 -4.76
C ASP A 244 -9.58 4.20 -4.36
N ILE A 245 -9.09 3.80 -3.19
CA ILE A 245 -9.44 2.50 -2.59
C ILE A 245 -10.79 2.52 -1.85
N SER A 246 -11.62 3.55 -2.04
CA SER A 246 -12.90 3.72 -1.36
C SER A 246 -14.11 3.08 -2.06
N VAL A 247 -13.96 2.57 -3.28
CA VAL A 247 -15.04 2.01 -4.12
C VAL A 247 -15.29 0.53 -3.76
N GLN A 248 -16.46 0.01 -3.34
CA GLN A 248 -17.79 0.51 -2.95
C GLN A 248 -18.37 -0.41 -1.82
N LYS A 249 -19.34 0.14 -1.07
CA LYS A 249 -20.07 -0.36 0.14
C LYS A 249 -19.78 -1.77 0.69
N THR A 250 -19.21 -1.80 1.90
CA THR A 250 -19.43 -2.91 2.85
C THR A 250 -20.92 -2.95 3.23
N PRO A 251 -21.58 -4.13 3.32
CA PRO A 251 -22.91 -4.21 3.93
C PRO A 251 -22.85 -3.59 5.33
N GLU A 252 -23.95 -2.96 5.75
CA GLU A 252 -24.03 -2.26 7.04
C GLU A 252 -23.43 -3.15 8.15
N ARG A 253 -22.44 -2.63 8.89
CA ARG A 253 -21.99 -3.31 10.12
C ARG A 253 -23.07 -3.13 11.17
N LEU A 254 -23.98 -4.10 11.14
CA LEU A 254 -25.00 -4.36 12.12
C LEU A 254 -24.30 -4.86 13.41
N LYS A 255 -24.46 -4.11 14.51
CA LYS A 255 -24.02 -4.56 15.83
C LYS A 255 -25.23 -5.00 16.63
N MET A 256 -25.26 -6.26 17.03
CA MET A 256 -26.23 -6.78 17.98
C MET A 256 -26.10 -6.03 19.31
N LYS A 257 -27.21 -5.47 19.78
CA LYS A 257 -27.30 -4.79 21.07
C LYS A 257 -27.66 -5.78 22.17
N TRP A 258 -26.69 -6.60 22.56
CA TRP A 258 -26.86 -7.60 23.63
C TRP A 258 -27.37 -7.02 24.96
N GLN A 259 -27.08 -5.74 25.25
CA GLN A 259 -27.60 -5.05 26.44
C GLN A 259 -29.09 -4.69 26.37
N GLU A 260 -29.66 -4.65 25.16
CA GLU A 260 -31.09 -4.41 24.90
C GLU A 260 -31.79 -5.70 24.42
N ALA A 261 -31.12 -6.85 24.53
CA ALA A 261 -31.68 -8.13 24.12
C ALA A 261 -32.79 -8.57 25.08
N ASP A 262 -33.88 -9.08 24.52
CA ASP A 262 -34.85 -9.85 25.27
C ASP A 262 -34.27 -11.26 25.50
N TRP A 263 -33.70 -11.45 26.69
CA TRP A 263 -33.02 -12.69 27.04
C TRP A 263 -33.98 -13.88 27.17
N ASP A 264 -35.25 -13.65 27.51
CA ASP A 264 -36.25 -14.72 27.61
C ASP A 264 -36.61 -15.23 26.20
N ALA A 265 -36.79 -14.31 25.25
CA ALA A 265 -37.01 -14.67 23.85
C ALA A 265 -35.78 -15.36 23.22
N PHE A 266 -34.57 -14.86 23.50
CA PHE A 266 -33.32 -15.46 23.02
C PHE A 266 -33.12 -16.88 23.58
N LEU A 267 -33.29 -17.09 24.88
CA LEU A 267 -33.14 -18.41 25.51
C LEU A 267 -34.20 -19.40 25.02
N LYS A 268 -35.44 -18.94 24.77
CA LYS A 268 -36.49 -19.77 24.19
C LYS A 268 -36.17 -20.21 22.77
N ALA A 269 -35.64 -19.31 21.93
CA ALA A 269 -35.19 -19.66 20.57
C ALA A 269 -34.00 -20.62 20.62
N LEU A 270 -33.02 -20.34 21.48
CA LEU A 270 -31.82 -21.16 21.63
C LEU A 270 -32.14 -22.58 22.11
N THR A 271 -33.04 -22.72 23.09
CA THR A 271 -33.43 -24.03 23.64
C THR A 271 -34.30 -24.84 22.69
N ALA A 272 -35.02 -24.21 21.76
CA ALA A 272 -35.79 -24.91 20.74
C ALA A 272 -34.90 -25.62 19.71
N ASP A 273 -33.74 -25.03 19.41
CA ASP A 273 -32.81 -25.51 18.38
C ASP A 273 -31.56 -26.21 18.95
N LEU A 274 -31.42 -26.25 20.27
CA LEU A 274 -30.38 -27.02 20.96
C LEU A 274 -30.73 -28.51 20.94
N GLN A 275 -29.92 -29.31 20.25
CA GLN A 275 -30.06 -30.77 20.29
C GLN A 275 -29.49 -31.36 21.60
N PRO A 276 -30.01 -32.52 22.06
CA PRO A 276 -29.47 -33.23 23.21
C PRO A 276 -28.00 -33.57 23.01
N THR A 277 -27.18 -33.42 24.06
CA THR A 277 -25.76 -33.80 24.03
C THR A 277 -25.60 -35.30 23.80
N CYS A 278 -24.99 -35.67 22.67
CA CYS A 278 -24.53 -37.03 22.40
C CYS A 278 -23.18 -37.31 23.08
N SER A 279 -22.82 -38.59 23.21
CA SER A 279 -21.52 -39.01 23.74
C SER A 279 -20.37 -38.44 22.90
N LEU A 280 -19.49 -37.65 23.51
CA LEU A 280 -18.33 -37.02 22.85
C LEU A 280 -17.08 -37.86 23.12
N ALA A 281 -16.75 -38.77 22.20
CA ALA A 281 -15.62 -39.69 22.37
C ALA A 281 -14.39 -39.31 21.53
N THR A 282 -14.56 -38.46 20.50
CA THR A 282 -13.49 -38.09 19.56
C THR A 282 -13.37 -36.58 19.37
N THR A 283 -12.17 -36.09 19.01
CA THR A 283 -11.92 -34.67 18.71
C THR A 283 -12.82 -34.14 17.60
N LYS A 284 -13.12 -34.96 16.58
CA LYS A 284 -13.99 -34.58 15.47
C LYS A 284 -15.45 -34.37 15.90
N GLU A 285 -15.94 -35.16 16.86
CA GLU A 285 -17.28 -34.99 17.44
C GLU A 285 -17.34 -33.75 18.33
N ILE A 286 -16.26 -33.44 19.04
CA ILE A 286 -16.14 -32.21 19.83
C ILE A 286 -16.20 -30.98 18.91
N ASP A 287 -15.39 -30.93 17.86
CA ASP A 287 -15.37 -29.80 16.91
C ASP A 287 -16.74 -29.61 16.23
N ALA A 288 -17.36 -30.71 15.78
CA ALA A 288 -18.69 -30.66 15.16
C ALA A 288 -19.78 -30.14 16.13
N THR A 289 -19.68 -30.51 17.41
CA THR A 289 -20.60 -30.05 18.46
C THR A 289 -20.39 -28.58 18.80
N VAL A 290 -19.14 -28.14 18.88
CA VAL A 290 -18.77 -26.73 19.10
C VAL A 290 -19.27 -25.87 17.94
N ASP A 291 -19.03 -26.32 16.70
CA ASP A 291 -19.51 -25.63 15.50
C ASP A 291 -21.04 -25.54 15.46
N HIS A 292 -21.74 -26.61 15.85
CA HIS A 292 -23.19 -26.61 15.94
C HIS A 292 -23.68 -25.61 17.01
N LEU A 293 -23.09 -25.63 18.20
CA LEU A 293 -23.42 -24.70 19.27
C LEU A 293 -23.22 -23.23 18.85
N ILE A 294 -22.09 -22.92 18.22
CA ILE A 294 -21.79 -21.57 17.73
C ILE A 294 -22.84 -21.12 16.70
N ARG A 295 -23.20 -22.01 15.76
CA ARG A 295 -24.24 -21.71 14.75
C ARG A 295 -25.60 -21.47 15.39
N THR A 296 -26.03 -22.32 16.33
CA THR A 296 -27.32 -22.18 17.00
C THR A 296 -27.40 -20.88 17.81
N ILE A 297 -26.31 -20.51 18.51
CA ILE A 297 -26.20 -19.24 19.22
C ILE A 297 -26.33 -18.05 18.26
N GLN A 298 -25.63 -18.10 17.11
CA GLN A 298 -25.67 -17.03 16.12
C GLN A 298 -27.07 -16.86 15.50
N GLN A 299 -27.72 -17.96 15.11
CA GLN A 299 -29.06 -17.94 14.52
C GLN A 299 -30.12 -17.43 15.51
N SER A 300 -30.04 -17.87 16.77
CA SER A 300 -30.92 -17.39 17.84
C SER A 300 -30.75 -15.88 18.04
N ALA A 301 -29.51 -15.38 17.97
CA ALA A 301 -29.21 -13.98 18.12
C ALA A 301 -29.74 -13.12 16.97
N GLU A 302 -29.64 -13.60 15.73
CA GLU A 302 -30.13 -12.90 14.54
C GLU A 302 -31.65 -12.67 14.58
N GLY A 303 -32.42 -13.60 15.15
CA GLY A 303 -33.88 -13.50 15.25
C GLY A 303 -34.41 -12.70 16.45
N THR A 304 -33.60 -12.49 17.50
CA THR A 304 -34.09 -11.98 18.80
C THR A 304 -33.35 -10.78 19.34
N VAL A 305 -32.11 -10.52 18.91
CA VAL A 305 -31.30 -9.42 19.43
C VAL A 305 -31.44 -8.18 18.54
N PRO A 306 -31.91 -7.03 19.07
CA PRO A 306 -32.02 -5.80 18.30
C PRO A 306 -30.68 -5.37 17.70
N VAL A 307 -30.72 -4.87 16.47
CA VAL A 307 -29.52 -4.53 15.71
C VAL A 307 -29.37 -3.01 15.56
N ALA A 308 -28.17 -2.50 15.86
CA ALA A 308 -27.82 -1.10 15.64
C ALA A 308 -26.99 -0.91 14.36
N LYS A 309 -27.35 0.11 13.58
CA LYS A 309 -26.51 0.62 12.49
C LYS A 309 -25.38 1.46 13.05
N ILE A 310 -24.13 1.05 12.86
CA ILE A 310 -22.98 1.87 13.24
C ILE A 310 -22.77 2.93 12.17
N THR A 311 -22.89 4.20 12.56
CA THR A 311 -22.60 5.36 11.69
C THR A 311 -21.35 6.09 12.21
N PRO A 312 -20.69 6.96 11.42
CA PRO A 312 -19.51 7.72 11.85
C PRO A 312 -19.73 8.60 13.09
N TYR A 313 -20.99 8.87 13.47
CA TYR A 313 -21.37 9.65 14.64
C TYR A 313 -21.62 8.79 15.90
N SER A 314 -21.52 7.47 15.81
CA SER A 314 -21.73 6.54 16.92
C SER A 314 -20.51 6.53 17.85
N ARG A 315 -20.60 7.21 19.01
CA ARG A 315 -19.55 7.24 20.04
C ARG A 315 -19.74 6.10 21.07
N PRO A 316 -18.78 5.17 21.24
CA PRO A 316 -18.86 4.14 22.29
C PRO A 316 -18.60 4.76 23.67
N GLY A 317 -19.46 4.46 24.66
CA GLY A 317 -19.23 4.84 26.06
C GLY A 317 -19.94 6.12 26.55
N TYR A 318 -20.92 6.66 25.83
CA TYR A 318 -21.78 7.75 26.33
C TYR A 318 -22.97 7.17 27.10
N PRO A 319 -23.02 7.25 28.45
CA PRO A 319 -24.21 6.85 29.20
C PRO A 319 -25.44 7.70 28.80
N PRO A 320 -26.67 7.14 28.87
CA PRO A 320 -27.90 7.80 28.42
C PRO A 320 -28.15 9.17 29.07
N GLU A 321 -27.66 9.38 30.29
CA GLU A 321 -27.80 10.62 31.06
C GLU A 321 -27.07 11.82 30.39
N LEU A 322 -25.92 11.58 29.76
CA LEU A 322 -25.18 12.64 29.04
C LEU A 322 -25.80 12.99 27.68
N LYS A 323 -26.52 12.05 27.06
CA LYS A 323 -27.26 12.28 25.82
C LYS A 323 -28.46 13.23 26.05
N ARG A 324 -29.10 13.14 27.21
CA ARG A 324 -30.17 14.07 27.64
C ARG A 324 -29.63 15.47 27.92
N LEU A 325 -28.47 15.57 28.57
CA LEU A 325 -27.79 16.84 28.83
C LEU A 325 -27.33 17.56 27.55
N HIS A 326 -26.84 16.81 26.55
CA HIS A 326 -26.45 17.39 25.25
C HIS A 326 -27.65 17.93 24.46
N ASN A 327 -28.79 17.23 24.47
CA ASN A 327 -30.00 17.68 23.79
C ASN A 327 -30.63 18.89 24.50
N ASN A 328 -30.60 18.95 25.83
CA ASN A 328 -31.10 20.10 26.59
C ASN A 328 -30.23 21.37 26.40
N ALA A 329 -28.93 21.21 26.13
CA ALA A 329 -28.04 22.33 25.82
C ALA A 329 -28.28 22.92 24.42
N GLN A 330 -28.85 22.14 23.48
CA GLN A 330 -29.19 22.61 22.13
C GLN A 330 -30.58 23.24 22.02
N THR A 331 -31.47 23.02 23.00
CA THR A 331 -32.84 23.54 23.02
C THR A 331 -33.05 24.72 23.99
N GLY A 332 -31.99 25.23 24.63
CA GLY A 332 -32.06 26.45 25.45
C GLY A 332 -32.38 27.69 24.60
N PRO A 333 -33.24 28.62 25.07
CA PRO A 333 -33.66 29.76 24.27
C PRO A 333 -32.46 30.67 23.97
N ARG A 334 -32.26 30.95 22.68
CA ARG A 334 -31.40 32.07 22.23
C ARG A 334 -32.10 33.36 22.60
N ASN A 335 -31.78 33.92 23.77
CA ASN A 335 -32.17 35.28 24.09
C ASN A 335 -31.24 36.27 23.39
N HIS A 336 -31.87 37.33 22.86
CA HIS A 336 -31.28 38.52 22.27
C HIS A 336 -30.30 39.25 23.18
#